data_AF-A0A543IP99-F1
#
_entry.id   AF-A0A543IP99-F1
#
_cell.length_a   1.000
_cell.length_b   1.000
_cell.length_c   1.000
_cell.angle_alpha   90.00
_cell.angle_beta   90.00
_cell.angle_gamma   90.00
#
_symmetry.space_group_name_H-M   'P 1'
#
loop_
_entity.id
_entity.type
_entity.pdbx_description
1 polymer ?
#
loop_
_entity_poly.entity_id
_entity_poly.type
_entity_poly.pdbx_seq_one_letter_code
_entity_poly.pdbx_strand_id
1 'polypeptide(L)' 'MPETNLSEPQDHYQASEHLFRTVHEIASAHAGRSVPEVMAVLRQRLPGVPGLDDLELRRLAEQISVGRDPSGLGGPAI' A
#
# COMPACT_ATOMS: atom_id res chain seq x y z
N MET A 1 -25.79 29.51 13.19
CA MET A 1 -24.34 29.30 13.16
C MET A 1 -24.08 27.92 12.58
N PRO A 2 -23.44 27.74 11.42
CA PRO A 2 -22.84 26.47 11.07
C PRO A 2 -21.32 26.64 11.05
N GLU A 3 -20.64 26.13 12.06
CA GLU A 3 -19.20 25.90 11.98
C GLU A 3 -19.01 24.58 11.23
N THR A 4 -18.80 24.71 9.92
CA THR A 4 -18.36 23.59 9.10
C THR A 4 -16.95 23.23 9.52
N ASN A 5 -16.81 22.20 10.35
CA ASN A 5 -15.54 21.56 10.66
C ASN A 5 -15.02 20.84 9.40
N LEU A 6 -14.48 21.62 8.47
CA LEU A 6 -13.73 21.18 7.30
C LEU A 6 -12.28 20.96 7.72
N SER A 7 -11.96 19.82 8.34
CA SER A 7 -10.55 19.45 8.58
C SER A 7 -10.21 17.97 8.37
N GLU A 8 -11.16 17.10 8.02
CA GLU A 8 -10.87 15.65 7.92
C GLU A 8 -10.86 14.99 6.51
N PRO A 9 -10.53 15.68 5.39
CA PRO A 9 -10.13 15.00 4.16
C PRO A 9 -8.60 14.99 3.90
N GLN A 10 -7.81 15.77 4.65
CA GLN A 10 -6.38 15.98 4.38
C GLN A 10 -5.50 14.88 4.99
N ASP A 11 -5.77 14.46 6.22
CA ASP A 11 -5.03 13.38 6.89
C ASP A 11 -5.20 12.03 6.17
N HIS A 12 -6.41 11.71 5.70
CA HIS A 12 -6.65 10.49 4.93
C HIS A 12 -5.91 10.49 3.58
N TYR A 13 -5.83 11.63 2.90
CA TYR A 13 -5.12 11.75 1.62
C TYR A 13 -3.60 11.61 1.82
N GLN A 14 -3.02 12.27 2.81
CA GLN A 14 -1.59 12.16 3.12
C GLN A 14 -1.21 10.77 3.64
N ALA A 15 -2.04 10.14 4.47
CA ALA A 15 -1.86 8.75 4.90
C ALA A 15 -1.92 7.78 3.72
N SER A 16 -2.82 8.04 2.77
CA SER A 16 -2.92 7.25 1.54
C SER A 16 -1.68 7.43 0.66
N GLU A 17 -1.21 8.65 0.43
CA GLU A 17 0.00 8.92 -0.37
C GLU A 17 1.24 8.25 0.23
N HIS A 18 1.39 8.33 1.56
CA HIS A 18 2.49 7.66 2.27
C HIS A 18 2.44 6.15 2.11
N LEU A 19 1.24 5.55 2.23
CA LEU A 19 1.02 4.13 1.98
C LEU A 19 1.38 3.75 0.54
N PHE A 20 0.86 4.49 -0.45
CA PHE A 20 1.13 4.26 -1.86
C PHE A 20 2.63 4.32 -2.17
N ARG A 21 3.32 5.37 -1.73
CA ARG A 21 4.76 5.52 -1.96
C ARG A 21 5.55 4.37 -1.33
N THR A 22 5.22 4.01 -0.09
CA THR A 22 5.90 2.94 0.63
C THR A 22 5.71 1.60 -0.08
N VAL A 23 4.49 1.29 -0.50
CA VAL A 23 4.17 0.06 -1.24
C VAL A 23 4.89 0.05 -2.60
N HIS A 24 4.94 1.17 -3.33
CA HIS A 24 5.62 1.27 -4.62
C HIS A 24 7.14 1.06 -4.50
N GLU A 25 7.79 1.61 -3.48
CA GLU A 25 9.21 1.34 -3.23
C GLU A 25 9.48 -0.13 -2.92
N ILE A 26 8.62 -0.76 -2.10
CA ILE A 26 8.74 -2.20 -1.80
C ILE A 26 8.51 -3.02 -3.06
N ALA A 27 7.53 -2.66 -3.89
CA ALA A 27 7.26 -3.31 -5.16
C ALA A 27 8.47 -3.24 -6.09
N SER A 28 9.09 -2.06 -6.24
CA SER A 28 10.27 -1.88 -7.08
C SER A 28 11.50 -2.63 -6.55
N ALA A 29 11.71 -2.69 -5.23
CA ALA A 29 12.87 -3.35 -4.63
C ALA A 29 12.74 -4.87 -4.48
N HIS A 30 11.51 -5.38 -4.33
CA HIS A 30 11.23 -6.79 -4.02
C HIS A 30 10.39 -7.51 -5.08
N ALA A 31 10.20 -6.93 -6.26
CA ALA A 31 9.60 -7.61 -7.39
C ALA A 31 10.32 -8.94 -7.69
N GLY A 32 9.57 -10.02 -7.88
CA GLY A 32 10.13 -11.36 -8.14
C GLY A 32 10.67 -12.09 -6.90
N ARG A 33 10.62 -11.49 -5.70
CA ARG A 33 10.93 -12.17 -4.44
C ARG A 33 9.77 -13.06 -3.99
N SER A 34 10.02 -13.95 -3.04
CA SER A 34 8.99 -14.84 -2.51
C SER A 34 7.96 -14.08 -1.66
N VAL A 35 6.68 -14.46 -1.75
CA VAL A 35 5.58 -13.91 -0.93
C VAL A 35 5.92 -13.77 0.56
N PRO A 36 6.50 -14.78 1.27
CA PRO A 36 6.85 -14.63 2.68
C PRO A 36 7.94 -13.58 2.93
N GLU A 37 8.89 -13.40 2.01
CA GLU A 37 9.92 -12.37 2.10
C GLU A 37 9.30 -10.97 1.95
N VAL A 38 8.42 -10.78 0.97
CA VAL A 38 7.72 -9.51 0.75
C VAL A 38 6.77 -9.19 1.92
N MET A 39 6.06 -10.18 2.44
CA MET A 39 5.20 -10.03 3.62
C MET A 39 5.96 -9.54 4.86
N ALA A 40 7.18 -10.05 5.09
CA ALA A 40 8.01 -9.59 6.20
C ALA A 40 8.39 -8.12 6.04
N VAL A 41 8.73 -7.69 4.82
CA VAL A 41 9.07 -6.29 4.52
C VAL A 41 7.86 -5.38 4.68
N LEU A 42 6.69 -5.77 4.16
CA LEU A 42 5.46 -5.00 4.29
C LEU A 42 5.10 -4.80 5.77
N ARG A 43 5.17 -5.84 6.61
CA ARG A 43 4.92 -5.71 8.06
C ARG A 43 5.92 -4.79 8.76
N GLN A 44 7.18 -4.77 8.34
CA GLN A 44 8.20 -3.88 8.91
C GLN A 44 8.01 -2.42 8.49
N ARG A 45 7.60 -2.18 7.25
CA ARG A 45 7.48 -0.84 6.66
C ARG A 45 6.12 -0.18 6.86
N LEU A 46 5.08 -0.98 7.11
CA LEU A 46 3.70 -0.52 7.33
C LEU A 46 3.18 -0.98 8.71
N PRO A 47 3.87 -0.64 9.83
CA PRO A 47 3.38 -1.02 11.14
C PRO A 47 2.10 -0.24 11.47
N GLY A 48 1.00 -0.97 11.68
CA GLY A 48 -0.23 -0.40 12.24
C GLY A 48 -1.03 0.51 11.30
N VAL A 49 -0.94 0.30 9.97
CA VAL A 49 -1.83 0.99 9.03
C VAL A 49 -3.27 0.54 9.29
N PRO A 50 -4.17 1.44 9.74
CA PRO A 50 -5.55 1.08 10.01
C PRO A 50 -6.25 0.67 8.70
N GLY A 51 -6.89 -0.51 8.72
CA GLY A 51 -7.55 -1.08 7.53
C GLY A 51 -6.64 -1.96 6.65
N LEU A 52 -5.37 -2.14 7.01
CA LEU A 52 -4.47 -3.07 6.31
C LEU A 52 -4.42 -4.42 7.06
N ASP A 53 -5.39 -5.29 6.76
CA ASP A 53 -5.46 -6.62 7.34
C ASP A 53 -4.39 -7.58 6.78
N ASP A 54 -4.16 -8.68 7.49
CA ASP A 54 -3.21 -9.73 7.10
C ASP A 54 -3.52 -10.31 5.69
N LEU A 55 -4.81 -10.33 5.32
CA LEU A 55 -5.27 -10.71 3.98
C LEU A 55 -4.84 -9.70 2.90
N GLU A 56 -4.95 -8.41 3.18
CA GLU A 56 -4.56 -7.34 2.25
C GLU A 56 -3.04 -7.30 2.09
N LEU A 57 -2.31 -7.44 3.20
CA LEU A 57 -0.86 -7.59 3.20
C LEU A 57 -0.40 -8.79 2.36
N ARG A 58 -1.11 -9.92 2.45
CA ARG A 58 -0.83 -11.10 1.62
C ARG A 58 -1.09 -10.83 0.14
N ARG A 59 -2.21 -10.19 -0.21
CA ARG A 59 -2.52 -9.80 -1.60
C ARG A 59 -1.48 -8.85 -2.18
N LEU A 60 -1.01 -7.90 -1.38
CA LEU A 60 0.08 -6.99 -1.75
C LEU A 60 1.37 -7.78 -2.02
N ALA A 61 1.72 -8.69 -1.12
CA ALA A 61 2.91 -9.52 -1.27
C ALA A 61 2.84 -10.45 -2.49
N GLU A 62 1.69 -11.03 -2.79
CA GLU A 62 1.48 -11.84 -3.98
C GLU A 62 1.65 -11.02 -5.26
N GLN A 63 1.05 -9.83 -5.32
CA GLN A 63 1.19 -8.93 -6.48
C GLN A 63 2.62 -8.49 -6.70
N ILE A 64 3.32 -8.06 -5.64
CA ILE A 64 4.73 -7.69 -5.71
C ILE A 64 5.60 -8.90 -6.10
N SER A 65 5.31 -10.08 -5.53
CA SER A 65 6.05 -11.31 -5.83
C SER A 65 6.00 -11.66 -7.31
N VAL A 66 4.84 -11.47 -7.97
CA VAL A 66 4.71 -11.67 -9.42
C VAL A 66 5.20 -10.49 -10.27
N GLY A 67 5.75 -9.44 -9.64
CA GLY A 67 6.23 -8.23 -10.32
C GLY A 67 5.12 -7.29 -10.79
N ARG A 68 3.90 -7.45 -10.29
CA ARG A 68 2.77 -6.56 -10.57
C ARG A 68 2.82 -5.39 -9.61
N ASP A 69 2.74 -4.18 -10.15
CA ASP A 69 2.60 -2.98 -9.34
C ASP A 69 1.24 -3.00 -8.62
N PRO A 70 1.21 -3.05 -7.28
CA PRO A 70 -0.02 -3.11 -6.50
C PRO A 70 -0.67 -1.73 -6.28
N SER A 71 -0.05 -0.65 -6.79
CA SER A 71 -0.49 0.74 -6.57
C SER A 71 -1.78 1.11 -7.32
N GLY A 72 -2.37 0.17 -8.07
CA GLY A 72 -3.62 0.40 -8.81
C GLY A 72 -3.48 1.31 -10.03
N LEU A 73 -2.28 1.84 -10.34
CA LEU A 73 -1.97 2.54 -11.60
C LEU A 73 -1.70 1.59 -12.77
N GLY A 74 -2.07 0.31 -12.63
CA GLY A 74 -2.32 -0.58 -13.75
C GLY A 74 -3.66 -0.28 -14.42
N GLY A 75 -3.81 0.93 -14.98
CA GLY A 75 -4.73 1.15 -16.09
C GLY A 75 -4.35 0.22 -17.26
N PRO A 76 -5.32 -0.15 -18.12
CA PRO A 76 -5.29 -1.40 -18.89
C PRO A 76 -4.02 -1.59 -19.71
N ALA A 77 -3.53 -2.84 -19.71
CA ALA A 77 -2.81 -3.36 -20.84
C ALA A 77 -3.74 -3.28 -22.07
N ILE A 78 -3.34 -2.47 -23.05
CA ILE A 78 -3.87 -2.38 -24.43
C ILE A 78 -5.25 -1.72 -24.56
#